data_AF-A0A2D5E3U6-F1
#
_entry.id   AF-A0A2D5E3U6-F1
#
_cell.length_a   1.000
_cell.length_b   1.000
_cell.length_c   1.000
_cell.angle_alpha   90.00
_cell.angle_beta   90.00
_cell.angle_gamma   90.00
#
_symmetry.space_group_name_H-M   'P 1'
#
loop_
_entity.id
_entity.type
_entity.pdbx_description
1 polymer ?
#
loop_
_entity_poly.entity_id
_entity_poly.type
_entity_poly.pdbx_seq_one_letter_code
_entity_poly.pdbx_strand_id
1 'polypeptide(L)' 'MKITRITAHQIDLPLHEGTYSWSGGKSVDVFDCTVVAIETDSGLVGHGEITPLGPVYLPSFAAGARTAIAE' A
#
# COMPACT_ATOMS: atom_id res chain seq x y z
N MET A 1 -25.04 -7.25 6.79
CA MET A 1 -23.69 -6.69 6.62
C MET A 1 -23.15 -7.17 5.29
N LYS A 2 -23.00 -6.23 4.36
CA LYS A 2 -22.45 -6.42 3.01
C LYS A 2 -21.51 -5.26 2.70
N ILE A 3 -20.47 -5.52 1.90
CA ILE A 3 -19.59 -4.46 1.38
C ILE A 3 -20.34 -3.67 0.32
N THR A 4 -20.24 -2.34 0.38
CA THR A 4 -20.88 -1.40 -0.55
C THR A 4 -19.88 -0.61 -1.38
N ARG A 5 -18.67 -0.38 -0.84
CA ARG A 5 -17.60 0.32 -1.56
C ARG A 5 -16.23 -0.13 -1.06
N ILE A 6 -15.28 -0.24 -1.99
CA ILE A 6 -13.85 -0.37 -1.71
C ILE A 6 -13.17 0.86 -2.31
N THR A 7 -12.27 1.49 -1.57
CA THR A 7 -11.50 2.65 -2.04
C THR A 7 -10.04 2.46 -1.68
N ALA A 8 -9.17 2.60 -2.68
CA ALA A 8 -7.72 2.56 -2.51
C ALA A 8 -7.14 3.97 -2.60
N HIS A 9 -6.34 4.34 -1.60
CA HIS A 9 -5.63 5.60 -1.52
C HIS A 9 -4.13 5.34 -1.71
N GLN A 10 -3.46 6.20 -2.48
CA GLN A 10 -2.01 6.21 -2.59
C GLN A 10 -1.45 7.29 -1.67
N ILE A 11 -0.43 6.94 -0.89
CA ILE A 11 0.25 7.84 0.04
C ILE A 11 1.76 7.64 -0.10
N ASP A 12 2.49 8.75 -0.28
CA ASP A 12 3.94 8.74 -0.21
C ASP A 12 4.40 8.79 1.25
N LEU A 13 5.24 7.82 1.65
CA LEU A 13 5.84 7.78 2.99
C LEU A 13 7.36 8.05 2.87
N PRO A 14 7.79 9.32 2.97
CA PRO A 14 9.21 9.66 3.02
C PRO A 14 9.84 9.17 4.33
N LEU A 15 11.09 8.72 4.25
CA LEU A 15 11.83 8.26 5.42
C LEU A 15 12.46 9.43 6.19
N HIS A 16 12.37 9.39 7.51
CA HIS A 16 13.01 10.39 8.38
C HIS A 16 14.53 10.46 8.17
N GLU A 17 15.17 9.30 8.01
CA GLU A 17 16.61 9.17 7.78
C GLU A 17 17.00 9.41 6.30
N GLY A 18 16.04 9.78 5.44
CA GLY A 18 16.23 10.00 4.01
C GLY A 18 16.17 8.71 3.19
N THR A 19 17.03 7.73 3.50
CA THR A 19 17.16 6.50 2.71
C THR A 19 17.28 5.27 3.61
N TYR A 20 16.50 4.23 3.32
CA TYR A 20 16.68 2.91 3.91
C TYR A 20 17.38 1.99 2.89
N SER A 21 18.53 1.42 3.27
CA SER A 21 19.35 0.57 2.41
C SER A 21 19.49 -0.85 2.99
N TRP A 22 19.50 -1.86 2.12
CA TRP A 22 19.66 -3.26 2.54
C TRP A 22 20.51 -4.09 1.55
N SER A 23 20.60 -5.40 1.83
CA SER A 23 21.46 -6.33 1.08
C SER A 23 21.20 -6.31 -0.43
N GLY A 24 22.27 -6.51 -1.20
CA GLY A 24 22.22 -6.47 -2.66
C GLY A 24 22.20 -5.06 -3.26
N GLY A 25 22.63 -4.04 -2.50
CA GLY A 25 22.75 -2.66 -2.99
C GLY A 25 21.42 -1.98 -3.27
N LYS A 26 20.36 -2.43 -2.59
CA LYS A 26 18.99 -1.93 -2.76
C LYS A 26 18.72 -0.83 -1.75
N SER A 27 17.95 0.17 -2.14
CA SER A 27 17.53 1.25 -1.29
C SER A 27 16.16 1.81 -1.68
N VAL A 28 15.57 2.59 -0.79
CA VAL A 28 14.34 3.35 -1.01
C VAL A 28 14.38 4.63 -0.19
N ASP A 29 13.89 5.72 -0.78
CA ASP A 29 13.84 7.04 -0.13
C ASP A 29 12.40 7.39 0.30
N VAL A 30 11.44 7.01 -0.54
CA VAL A 30 10.00 7.22 -0.34
C VAL A 30 9.28 5.92 -0.67
N PHE A 31 8.46 5.43 0.26
CA PHE A 31 7.59 4.30 -0.01
C PHE A 31 6.29 4.73 -0.68
N ASP A 32 5.87 3.96 -1.68
CA ASP A 32 4.52 4.03 -2.24
C ASP A 32 3.59 3.12 -1.42
N CYS A 33 2.85 3.72 -0.47
CA CYS A 33 1.89 3.04 0.39
C CYS A 33 0.50 3.02 -0.25
N THR A 34 -0.22 1.91 -0.07
CA THR A 34 -1.64 1.80 -0.41
C THR A 34 -2.47 1.56 0.84
N VAL A 35 -3.41 2.45 1.13
CA VAL A 35 -4.42 2.29 2.18
C VAL A 35 -5.76 1.96 1.53
N VAL A 36 -6.46 0.96 2.07
CA VAL A 36 -7.77 0.53 1.58
C VAL A 36 -8.83 0.81 2.63
N ALA A 37 -9.93 1.45 2.22
CA ALA A 37 -11.15 1.58 3.00
C ALA A 37 -12.24 0.68 2.42
N ILE A 38 -12.88 -0.11 3.27
CA ILE A 38 -14.01 -0.99 2.93
C ILE A 38 -15.23 -0.51 3.69
N GLU A 39 -16.23 0.00 2.98
CA GLU A 39 -17.51 0.43 3.52
C GLU A 39 -18.56 -0.66 3.43
N THR A 40 -19.47 -0.66 4.40
CA THR A 40 -20.58 -1.61 4.49
C THR A 40 -21.94 -0.94 4.52
N ASP A 41 -22.98 -1.70 4.18
CA ASP A 41 -24.39 -1.28 4.24
C ASP A 41 -24.88 -0.95 5.66
N SER A 42 -24.16 -1.38 6.69
CA SER A 42 -24.44 -1.03 8.09
C SER A 42 -23.69 0.21 8.58
N GLY A 43 -23.00 0.93 7.69
CA GLY A 43 -22.28 2.17 8.01
C GLY A 43 -20.92 1.97 8.69
N LEU A 44 -20.43 0.74 8.83
CA LEU A 44 -19.08 0.47 9.34
C LEU A 44 -18.05 0.58 8.21
N VAL A 45 -16.86 1.08 8.55
CA VAL A 45 -15.71 1.19 7.65
C VAL A 45 -14.51 0.46 8.25
N GLY A 46 -14.00 -0.53 7.53
CA GLY A 46 -12.74 -1.21 7.84
C GLY A 46 -11.59 -0.61 7.04
N HIS A 47 -10.40 -0.54 7.63
CA HIS A 47 -9.20 -0.04 6.96
C HIS A 47 -8.09 -1.10 6.96
N GLY A 48 -7.31 -1.13 5.88
CA GLY A 48 -6.12 -1.96 5.73
C GLY A 48 -5.01 -1.19 5.01
N GLU A 49 -3.77 -1.66 5.15
CA GLU A 49 -2.60 -1.05 4.54
C GLU A 49 -1.71 -2.12 3.90
N ILE A 50 -1.11 -1.79 2.74
CA ILE A 50 0.00 -2.54 2.15
C ILE A 50 1.06 -1.58 1.61
N THR A 51 2.30 -1.79 2.05
CA THR A 51 3.47 -0.97 1.68
C THR A 51 4.66 -1.89 1.39
N PRO A 52 4.82 -2.37 0.13
CA PRO A 52 5.94 -3.23 -0.23
C PRO A 52 7.29 -2.52 -0.06
N LEU A 53 8.35 -3.28 0.26
CA LEU A 53 9.72 -2.77 0.37
C LEU A 53 10.35 -2.53 -1.03
N GLY A 54 9.70 -1.66 -1.81
CA GLY A 54 9.98 -1.47 -3.23
C GLY A 54 9.69 -2.71 -4.10
N PRO A 55 9.81 -2.61 -5.44
CA PRO A 55 9.56 -3.73 -6.36
C PRO A 55 10.69 -4.78 -6.37
N VAL A 56 11.65 -4.67 -5.46
CA VAL A 56 12.92 -5.40 -5.52
C VAL A 56 13.17 -6.31 -4.31
N TYR A 57 12.35 -6.25 -3.27
CA TYR A 57 12.50 -7.12 -2.09
C TYR A 57 11.80 -8.47 -2.27
N LEU A 58 10.54 -8.45 -2.73
CA LEU A 58 9.70 -9.60 -3.07
C LEU A 58 9.01 -9.33 -4.41
N PRO A 59 8.39 -10.33 -5.07
CA PRO A 59 7.58 -10.10 -6.26
C PRO A 59 6.24 -9.42 -5.89
N SER A 60 6.33 -8.21 -5.34
CA SER A 60 5.24 -7.36 -4.89
C SER A 60 5.66 -5.91 -5.07
N PHE A 61 4.74 -5.07 -5.56
CA PHE A 61 4.99 -3.65 -5.80
C PHE A 61 3.67 -2.89 -5.69
N ALA A 62 3.75 -1.62 -5.28
CA ALA A 62 2.58 -0.83 -4.87
C ALA A 62 1.54 -0.66 -5.98
N ALA A 63 1.98 -0.38 -7.21
CA ALA A 63 1.07 -0.30 -8.36
C ALA A 63 0.35 -1.64 -8.60
N GLY A 64 1.03 -2.77 -8.45
CA GLY A 64 0.44 -4.10 -8.59
C GLY A 64 -0.62 -4.39 -7.52
N ALA A 65 -0.38 -3.95 -6.28
CA ALA A 65 -1.38 -4.04 -5.21
C ALA A 65 -2.66 -3.26 -5.56
N ARG A 66 -2.52 -2.02 -6.05
CA ARG A 66 -3.67 -1.20 -6.46
C ARG A 66 -4.41 -1.78 -7.66
N THR A 67 -3.70 -2.31 -8.67
CA THR A 67 -4.33 -3.02 -9.79
C THR A 67 -5.11 -4.22 -9.30
N ALA A 68 -4.55 -5.04 -8.41
CA ALA A 68 -5.24 -6.21 -7.87
C ALA A 68 -6.49 -5.87 -7.04
N ILE A 69 -6.54 -4.69 -6.40
CA ILE A 69 -7.73 -4.21 -5.66
C ILE A 69 -8.84 -3.72 -6.61
N ALA A 70 -8.47 -3.29 -7.82
CA ALA A 70 -9.40 -2.69 -8.78
C ALA A 70 -10.16 -3.72 -9.63
N GLU A 71 -9.69 -4.96 -9.71
CA GLU A 71 -10.31 -6.09 -10.44
C GLU A 71 -11.34 -6.85 -9.60
#